data_AF-A0A7C3LTI3-F1
#
_entry.id   AF-A0A7C3LTI3-F1
#
_cell.length_a   1.000
_cell.length_b   1.000
_cell.length_c   1.000
_cell.angle_alpha   90.00
_cell.angle_beta   90.00
_cell.angle_gamma   90.00
#
_symmetry.space_group_name_H-M   'P 1'
#
loop_
_entity.id
_entity.type
_entity.pdbx_description
1 polymer ?
#
loop_
_entity_poly.entity_id
_entity_poly.type
_entity_poly.pdbx_seq_one_letter_code
_entity_poly.pdbx_strand_id
1 'polypeptide(L)'
;FVTSSKVFAESLYAERGMNWIIGAHVNKVEAGKVTYELLDGSAGEAEFDFSMLIPPFAGVGFTAFDKAGEDITSKLFAPNGFMKVDAKYDAGAYENWKASDWPRTLQNPDYKNIFAAGIAFAPPHIISKPMSSPNGTPINPTPPRTGMPSAMMGKAVAASICDMIKGKTNEPTHTASMSEMGAACVASAGKGLFNGTAAAMTVYPIIPDFEKYPGTGRDLNGTTGEIGLAAHWVKHILHHAFIWKAKLKPGWTLIPE
;
A
#
# COMPACT_ATOMS: atom_id res chain seq x y z
N PHE A 1 7.73 24.03 4.98
CA PHE A 1 6.33 24.17 5.45
C PHE A 1 5.67 22.80 5.36
N VAL A 2 4.73 22.49 6.25
CA VAL A 2 3.98 21.21 6.21
C VAL A 2 2.60 21.50 5.65
N THR A 3 2.17 20.74 4.66
CA THR A 3 0.83 20.86 4.07
C THR A 3 0.16 19.49 3.95
N SER A 4 -1.16 19.48 3.93
CA SER A 4 -1.92 18.25 3.72
C SER A 4 -1.80 17.80 2.26
N SER A 5 -1.65 16.49 2.05
CA SER A 5 -1.74 15.88 0.71
C SER A 5 -3.09 16.14 0.04
N LYS A 6 -4.14 16.43 0.82
CA LYS A 6 -5.44 16.87 0.30
C LYS A 6 -5.30 18.15 -0.53
N VAL A 7 -4.70 19.19 0.03
CA VAL A 7 -4.51 20.49 -0.66
C VAL A 7 -3.68 20.31 -1.93
N PHE A 8 -2.66 19.47 -1.86
CA PHE A 8 -1.81 19.13 -3.00
C PHE A 8 -2.60 18.48 -4.15
N ALA A 9 -3.48 17.52 -3.85
CA ALA A 9 -4.32 16.86 -4.86
C ALA A 9 -5.42 17.80 -5.39
N GLU A 10 -6.13 18.50 -4.52
CA GLU A 10 -7.23 19.42 -4.88
C GLU A 10 -6.75 20.58 -5.76
N SER A 11 -5.54 21.09 -5.51
CA SER A 11 -4.91 22.11 -6.36
C SER A 11 -4.75 21.61 -7.81
N LEU A 12 -4.27 20.37 -7.99
CA LEU A 12 -4.11 19.78 -9.31
C LEU A 12 -5.46 19.52 -9.98
N TYR A 13 -6.46 19.09 -9.22
CA TYR A 13 -7.80 18.84 -9.75
C TYR A 13 -8.49 20.13 -10.19
N ALA A 14 -8.37 21.18 -9.38
CA ALA A 14 -8.89 22.51 -9.70
C ALA A 14 -8.22 23.10 -10.97
N GLU A 15 -6.90 23.02 -11.09
CA GLU A 15 -6.16 23.46 -12.29
C GLU A 15 -6.65 22.74 -13.56
N ARG A 16 -7.09 21.49 -13.42
CA ARG A 16 -7.57 20.65 -14.53
C ARG A 16 -9.09 20.68 -14.71
N GLY A 17 -9.80 21.51 -13.96
CA GLY A 17 -11.27 21.60 -14.02
C GLY A 17 -11.97 20.28 -13.70
N MET A 18 -11.36 19.42 -12.87
CA MET A 18 -11.93 18.15 -12.44
C MET A 18 -12.73 18.35 -11.16
N ASN A 19 -13.93 17.79 -11.10
CA ASN A 19 -14.72 17.72 -9.86
C ASN A 19 -14.32 16.47 -9.06
N TRP A 20 -14.43 16.54 -7.73
CA TRP A 20 -14.16 15.40 -6.86
C TRP A 20 -15.17 15.29 -5.74
N ILE A 21 -15.44 14.05 -5.34
CA ILE A 21 -16.27 13.70 -4.19
C ILE A 21 -15.40 12.87 -3.26
N ILE A 22 -15.36 13.23 -1.98
CA ILE A 22 -14.59 12.53 -0.94
C ILE A 22 -15.51 11.91 0.08
N GLY A 23 -15.02 10.88 0.79
CA GLY A 23 -15.82 10.20 1.80
C GLY A 23 -17.05 9.51 1.22
N ALA A 24 -16.92 8.96 0.00
CA ALA A 24 -17.98 8.25 -0.69
C ALA A 24 -17.66 6.75 -0.77
N HIS A 25 -18.67 5.92 -0.54
CA HIS A 25 -18.68 4.50 -0.83
C HIS A 25 -19.55 4.28 -2.06
N VAL A 26 -19.03 3.66 -3.12
CA VAL A 26 -19.87 3.32 -4.28
C VAL A 26 -20.66 2.05 -3.97
N ASN A 27 -21.99 2.16 -3.92
CA ASN A 27 -22.87 1.05 -3.54
C ASN A 27 -23.34 0.25 -4.75
N LYS A 28 -23.61 0.92 -5.88
CA LYS A 28 -24.12 0.28 -7.10
C LYS A 28 -23.59 0.98 -8.35
N VAL A 29 -23.22 0.18 -9.35
CA VAL A 29 -22.85 0.66 -10.69
C VAL A 29 -23.83 0.09 -11.69
N GLU A 30 -24.46 0.97 -12.47
CA GLU A 30 -25.41 0.64 -13.52
C GLU A 30 -24.95 1.25 -14.85
N ALA A 31 -25.66 0.91 -15.93
CA ALA A 31 -25.39 1.53 -17.23
C ALA A 31 -25.60 3.05 -17.12
N GLY A 32 -24.52 3.80 -17.29
CA GLY A 32 -24.51 5.26 -17.30
C GLY A 32 -24.64 5.95 -15.94
N LYS A 33 -24.64 5.21 -14.82
CA LYS A 33 -24.88 5.79 -13.50
C LYS A 33 -24.21 5.00 -12.37
N VAL A 34 -23.70 5.71 -11.38
CA VAL A 34 -23.24 5.17 -10.10
C VAL A 34 -24.07 5.76 -8.97
N THR A 35 -24.41 4.95 -7.97
CA THR A 35 -24.94 5.42 -6.70
C THR A 35 -23.91 5.22 -5.61
N TYR A 36 -23.81 6.19 -4.70
CA TYR A 36 -22.85 6.16 -3.61
C TYR A 36 -23.45 6.69 -2.32
N GLU A 37 -22.86 6.29 -1.21
CA GLU A 37 -23.19 6.76 0.13
C GLU A 37 -22.07 7.63 0.68
N LEU A 38 -22.42 8.76 1.27
CA LEU A 38 -21.47 9.70 1.89
C LEU A 38 -21.27 9.39 3.39
N LEU A 39 -20.23 9.99 3.97
CA LEU A 39 -19.90 9.85 5.39
C LEU A 39 -21.02 10.28 6.35
N ASP A 40 -21.92 11.17 5.93
CA ASP A 40 -23.08 11.58 6.71
C ASP A 40 -24.29 10.63 6.57
N GLY A 41 -24.16 9.58 5.75
CA GLY A 41 -25.21 8.60 5.46
C GLY A 41 -26.16 9.00 4.34
N SER A 42 -26.00 10.18 3.75
CA SER A 42 -26.78 10.59 2.59
C SER A 42 -26.35 9.81 1.34
N ALA A 43 -27.33 9.53 0.46
CA ALA A 43 -27.08 8.91 -0.83
C ALA A 43 -26.90 9.97 -1.91
N GLY A 44 -26.03 9.70 -2.86
CA GLY A 44 -25.83 10.50 -4.07
C GLY A 44 -25.78 9.63 -5.32
N GLU A 45 -25.94 10.29 -6.47
CA GLU A 45 -25.83 9.67 -7.77
C GLU A 45 -24.91 10.49 -8.66
N ALA A 46 -24.18 9.82 -9.55
CA ALA A 46 -23.42 10.47 -10.60
C ALA A 46 -23.61 9.72 -11.93
N GLU A 47 -23.92 10.47 -12.98
CA GLU A 47 -24.05 9.95 -14.34
C GLU A 47 -22.68 9.94 -15.05
N PHE A 48 -22.49 9.00 -15.95
CA PHE A 48 -21.25 8.89 -16.73
C PHE A 48 -21.49 8.26 -18.11
N ASP A 49 -20.73 8.69 -19.11
CA ASP A 49 -20.63 7.95 -20.39
C ASP A 49 -19.55 6.86 -20.33
N PHE A 50 -18.55 7.04 -19.45
CA PHE A 50 -17.45 6.12 -19.21
C PHE A 50 -16.97 6.22 -17.76
N SER A 51 -16.72 5.08 -17.12
CA SER A 51 -16.28 5.03 -15.72
C SER A 51 -15.09 4.10 -15.54
N MET A 52 -14.18 4.45 -14.63
CA MET A 52 -13.15 3.56 -14.11
C MET A 52 -13.14 3.67 -12.58
N LEU A 53 -13.41 2.54 -11.91
CA LEU A 53 -13.35 2.43 -10.46
C LEU A 53 -12.24 1.45 -10.08
N ILE A 54 -11.49 1.78 -9.03
CA ILE A 54 -10.49 0.89 -8.47
C ILE A 54 -11.21 0.00 -7.43
N PRO A 55 -11.26 -1.33 -7.64
CA PRO A 55 -11.90 -2.22 -6.68
C PRO A 55 -11.07 -2.34 -5.39
N PRO A 56 -11.69 -2.71 -4.26
CA PRO A 56 -10.95 -3.08 -3.07
C PRO A 56 -10.08 -4.30 -3.33
N PHE A 57 -8.97 -4.43 -2.59
CA PHE A 57 -8.13 -5.61 -2.67
C PHE A 57 -8.58 -6.67 -1.67
N ALA A 58 -8.64 -7.92 -2.14
CA ALA A 58 -8.75 -9.10 -1.31
C ALA A 58 -7.61 -10.06 -1.67
N GLY A 59 -7.33 -11.03 -0.80
CA GLY A 59 -6.48 -12.15 -1.18
C GLY A 59 -7.11 -13.00 -2.28
N VAL A 60 -6.29 -13.81 -2.94
CA VAL A 60 -6.67 -14.59 -4.12
C VAL A 60 -7.76 -15.65 -3.81
N GLY A 61 -7.94 -16.01 -2.54
CA GLY A 61 -8.92 -17.02 -2.11
C GLY A 61 -8.39 -18.45 -2.19
N PHE A 62 -7.10 -18.66 -1.88
CA PHE A 62 -6.53 -20.00 -1.80
C PHE A 62 -7.08 -20.76 -0.60
N THR A 63 -7.31 -22.06 -0.80
CA THR A 63 -7.43 -23.03 0.27
C THR A 63 -6.05 -23.62 0.58
N ALA A 64 -5.80 -23.92 1.86
CA ALA A 64 -4.55 -24.52 2.30
C ALA A 64 -4.84 -25.78 3.10
N PHE A 65 -4.07 -26.83 2.83
CA PHE A 65 -4.16 -28.11 3.52
C PHE A 65 -2.81 -28.46 4.15
N ASP A 66 -2.85 -29.10 5.31
CA ASP A 66 -1.64 -29.63 5.94
C ASP A 66 -1.23 -31.00 5.35
N LYS A 67 -0.20 -31.63 5.92
CA LYS A 67 0.30 -32.93 5.44
C LYS A 67 -0.70 -34.08 5.63
N ALA A 68 -1.63 -33.96 6.58
CA ALA A 68 -2.69 -34.94 6.82
C ALA A 68 -3.93 -34.69 5.93
N GLY A 69 -3.95 -33.58 5.20
CA GLY A 69 -5.07 -33.17 4.37
C GLY A 69 -6.13 -32.36 5.12
N GLU A 70 -5.82 -31.89 6.34
CA GLU A 70 -6.72 -31.04 7.11
C GLU A 70 -6.71 -29.60 6.57
N ASP A 71 -7.88 -28.96 6.51
CA ASP A 71 -8.01 -27.58 6.06
C ASP A 71 -7.44 -26.60 7.11
N ILE A 72 -6.38 -25.89 6.72
CA ILE A 72 -5.68 -24.88 7.53
C ILE A 72 -5.85 -23.46 6.97
N THR A 73 -6.81 -23.25 6.07
CA THR A 73 -7.05 -21.98 5.38
C THR A 73 -7.25 -20.83 6.36
N SER A 74 -8.10 -21.01 7.37
CA SER A 74 -8.39 -19.98 8.39
C SER A 74 -7.21 -19.70 9.33
N LYS A 75 -6.27 -20.65 9.43
CA LYS A 75 -5.03 -20.47 10.17
C LYS A 75 -4.05 -19.61 9.38
N LEU A 76 -3.88 -19.91 8.09
CA LEU A 76 -2.92 -19.23 7.21
C LEU A 76 -3.38 -17.85 6.73
N PHE A 77 -4.67 -17.68 6.45
CA PHE A 77 -5.23 -16.47 5.87
C PHE A 77 -6.16 -15.74 6.86
N ALA A 78 -6.16 -14.41 6.80
CA ALA A 78 -7.14 -13.57 7.46
C ALA A 78 -8.49 -13.62 6.70
N PRO A 79 -9.61 -13.17 7.29
CA PRO A 79 -10.93 -13.20 6.63
C PRO A 79 -11.01 -12.46 5.28
N ASN A 80 -10.12 -11.50 5.05
CA ASN A 80 -9.97 -10.78 3.77
C ASN A 80 -9.15 -11.55 2.72
N GLY A 81 -8.75 -12.80 3.02
CA GLY A 81 -7.98 -13.69 2.15
C GLY A 81 -6.47 -13.43 2.10
N PHE A 82 -5.97 -12.36 2.74
CA PHE A 82 -4.53 -12.10 2.79
C PHE A 82 -3.85 -13.01 3.82
N MET A 83 -2.58 -13.35 3.59
CA MET A 83 -1.84 -14.28 4.44
C MET A 83 -1.39 -13.61 5.74
N LYS A 84 -1.62 -14.25 6.88
CA LYS A 84 -1.12 -13.78 8.18
C LYS A 84 0.39 -13.92 8.26
N VAL A 85 1.04 -12.90 8.80
CA VAL A 85 2.49 -12.84 9.02
C VAL A 85 2.78 -12.39 10.46
N ASP A 86 4.02 -12.06 10.80
CA ASP A 86 4.48 -11.62 12.11
C ASP A 86 4.00 -10.22 12.53
N ALA A 87 2.72 -9.92 12.32
CA ALA A 87 2.06 -8.69 12.71
C ALA A 87 1.21 -8.90 13.98
N LYS A 88 0.87 -7.80 14.66
CA LYS A 88 -0.04 -7.79 15.80
C LYS A 88 -1.46 -7.47 15.33
N TYR A 89 -2.32 -8.49 15.30
CA TYR A 89 -3.68 -8.39 14.75
C TYR A 89 -4.77 -8.01 15.78
N ASP A 90 -4.43 -7.85 17.05
CA ASP A 90 -5.35 -7.64 18.16
C ASP A 90 -5.33 -6.20 18.72
N ALA A 91 -4.84 -5.23 17.94
CA ALA A 91 -4.71 -3.83 18.39
C ALA A 91 -6.06 -3.14 18.68
N GLY A 92 -7.16 -3.58 18.05
CA GLY A 92 -8.50 -3.07 18.31
C GLY A 92 -8.71 -1.63 17.81
N ALA A 93 -9.04 -0.71 18.71
CA ALA A 93 -9.39 0.68 18.38
C ALA A 93 -8.20 1.49 17.82
N TYR A 94 -8.48 2.50 17.00
CA TYR A 94 -7.49 3.33 16.29
C TYR A 94 -6.44 3.95 17.24
N GLU A 95 -6.86 4.34 18.43
CA GLU A 95 -6.03 4.99 19.45
C GLU A 95 -4.96 4.06 20.02
N ASN A 96 -5.15 2.75 19.88
CA ASN A 96 -4.21 1.72 20.35
C ASN A 96 -3.21 1.29 19.28
N TRP A 97 -3.40 1.70 18.02
CA TRP A 97 -2.58 1.24 16.91
C TRP A 97 -1.16 1.80 17.02
N LYS A 98 -0.19 0.94 16.77
CA LYS A 98 1.23 1.28 16.84
C LYS A 98 1.95 0.92 15.54
N ALA A 99 3.00 1.68 15.26
CA ALA A 99 3.93 1.38 14.18
C ALA A 99 4.57 -0.02 14.34
N SER A 100 4.71 -0.49 15.58
CA SER A 100 5.21 -1.84 15.93
C SER A 100 4.24 -2.97 15.64
N ASP A 101 2.96 -2.69 15.34
CA ASP A 101 1.97 -3.72 15.04
C ASP A 101 2.20 -4.32 13.64
N TRP A 102 2.91 -3.60 12.78
CA TRP A 102 3.21 -4.00 11.41
C TRP A 102 4.34 -5.03 11.35
N PRO A 103 4.26 -5.98 10.40
CA PRO A 103 5.17 -7.10 10.35
C PRO A 103 6.60 -6.68 9.98
N ARG A 104 7.58 -7.43 10.48
CA ARG A 104 9.01 -7.15 10.26
C ARG A 104 9.66 -8.18 9.35
N THR A 105 9.49 -9.45 9.67
CA THR A 105 10.12 -10.59 8.98
C THR A 105 9.27 -11.12 7.85
N LEU A 106 7.96 -10.83 7.87
CA LEU A 106 6.96 -11.29 6.91
C LEU A 106 6.79 -12.80 6.89
N GLN A 107 7.25 -13.49 7.93
CA GLN A 107 7.08 -14.92 8.13
C GLN A 107 5.72 -15.19 8.77
N ASN A 108 5.08 -16.29 8.39
CA ASN A 108 3.91 -16.76 9.10
C ASN A 108 4.30 -17.27 10.52
N PRO A 109 3.58 -16.88 11.58
CA PRO A 109 3.94 -17.25 12.96
C PRO A 109 3.79 -18.75 13.27
N ASP A 110 2.91 -19.45 12.56
CA ASP A 110 2.66 -20.88 12.78
C ASP A 110 3.54 -21.78 11.90
N TYR A 111 3.94 -21.29 10.72
CA TYR A 111 4.63 -22.07 9.69
C TYR A 111 5.92 -21.37 9.24
N LYS A 112 7.05 -21.80 9.82
CA LYS A 112 8.37 -21.17 9.60
C LYS A 112 8.88 -21.17 8.15
N ASN A 113 8.35 -22.04 7.31
CA ASN A 113 8.70 -22.12 5.89
C ASN A 113 7.77 -21.32 4.98
N ILE A 114 6.83 -20.53 5.55
CA ILE A 114 5.86 -19.74 4.81
C ILE A 114 6.06 -18.25 5.09
N PHE A 115 6.07 -17.47 4.02
CA PHE A 115 6.27 -16.01 4.04
C PHE A 115 5.30 -15.34 3.06
N ALA A 116 4.93 -14.08 3.33
CA ALA A 116 4.14 -13.28 2.40
C ALA A 116 4.70 -11.86 2.25
N ALA A 117 5.03 -11.49 1.01
CA ALA A 117 5.58 -10.17 0.69
C ALA A 117 4.62 -9.34 -0.18
N GLY A 118 4.77 -8.02 -0.14
CA GLY A 118 4.01 -7.09 -0.97
C GLY A 118 2.52 -7.07 -0.60
N ILE A 119 1.64 -7.10 -1.60
CA ILE A 119 0.18 -7.05 -1.38
C ILE A 119 -0.33 -8.29 -0.64
N ALA A 120 0.36 -9.44 -0.72
CA ALA A 120 -0.16 -10.73 -0.26
C ALA A 120 -0.30 -10.87 1.27
N PHE A 121 0.47 -10.12 2.07
CA PHE A 121 0.34 -10.20 3.52
C PHE A 121 -0.88 -9.43 4.02
N ALA A 122 -1.46 -9.89 5.13
CA ALA A 122 -2.60 -9.27 5.79
C ALA A 122 -2.13 -8.07 6.63
N PRO A 123 -2.54 -6.83 6.30
CA PRO A 123 -2.29 -5.70 7.18
C PRO A 123 -2.96 -5.92 8.55
N PRO A 124 -2.29 -5.57 9.67
CA PRO A 124 -2.88 -5.69 11.01
C PRO A 124 -4.07 -4.75 11.21
N HIS A 125 -4.03 -3.59 10.55
CA HIS A 125 -5.08 -2.58 10.55
C HIS A 125 -4.92 -1.65 9.32
N ILE A 126 -5.87 -0.75 9.08
CA ILE A 126 -5.70 0.29 8.05
C ILE A 126 -4.72 1.39 8.54
N ILE A 127 -4.29 2.30 7.65
CA ILE A 127 -3.30 3.33 8.04
C ILE A 127 -3.98 4.58 8.61
N SER A 128 -5.04 5.04 7.95
CA SER A 128 -5.79 6.22 8.37
C SER A 128 -6.87 5.85 9.38
N LYS A 129 -7.35 6.84 10.15
CA LYS A 129 -8.48 6.66 11.06
C LYS A 129 -9.67 6.01 10.33
N PRO A 130 -10.21 4.88 10.83
CA PRO A 130 -11.43 4.29 10.28
C PRO A 130 -12.60 5.27 10.29
N MET A 131 -13.32 5.30 9.19
CA MET A 131 -14.54 6.06 9.02
C MET A 131 -15.66 5.13 8.54
N SER A 132 -16.87 5.42 8.98
CA SER A 132 -18.10 4.78 8.53
C SER A 132 -19.24 5.80 8.57
N SER A 133 -20.26 5.58 7.76
CA SER A 133 -21.51 6.35 7.85
C SER A 133 -22.35 5.92 9.06
N PRO A 134 -23.40 6.70 9.43
CA PRO A 134 -24.40 6.28 10.41
C PRO A 134 -25.14 4.97 10.06
N ASN A 135 -25.15 4.57 8.78
CA ASN A 135 -25.76 3.32 8.33
C ASN A 135 -24.82 2.10 8.52
N GLY A 136 -23.59 2.31 9.00
CA GLY A 136 -22.59 1.27 9.20
C GLY A 136 -21.73 0.96 7.96
N THR A 137 -21.89 1.72 6.87
CA THR A 137 -21.11 1.53 5.64
C THR A 137 -19.64 1.97 5.86
N PRO A 138 -18.65 1.08 5.67
CA PRO A 138 -17.25 1.43 5.85
C PRO A 138 -16.74 2.28 4.67
N ILE A 139 -16.08 3.41 4.98
CA ILE A 139 -15.53 4.33 3.98
C ILE A 139 -14.05 4.55 4.28
N ASN A 140 -13.22 3.57 3.87
CA ASN A 140 -11.83 3.47 4.30
C ASN A 140 -10.88 3.20 3.14
N PRO A 141 -9.74 3.91 3.06
CA PRO A 141 -8.69 3.60 2.09
C PRO A 141 -7.97 2.30 2.46
N THR A 142 -7.65 1.48 1.46
CA THR A 142 -6.81 0.29 1.66
C THR A 142 -5.34 0.69 1.84
N PRO A 143 -4.59 0.09 2.79
CA PRO A 143 -3.16 0.33 2.91
C PRO A 143 -2.40 0.00 1.62
N PRO A 144 -1.66 0.94 1.02
CA PRO A 144 -0.94 0.67 -0.22
C PRO A 144 0.38 -0.09 0.06
N ARG A 145 0.58 -1.20 -0.63
CA ARG A 145 1.86 -1.94 -0.65
C ARG A 145 2.51 -1.74 -2.02
N THR A 146 3.13 -0.58 -2.21
CA THR A 146 3.62 -0.11 -3.52
C THR A 146 4.85 -0.89 -3.99
N GLY A 147 5.44 -0.51 -5.14
CA GLY A 147 6.57 -1.20 -5.76
C GLY A 147 7.82 -1.28 -4.87
N MET A 148 8.29 -0.14 -4.36
CA MET A 148 9.49 -0.10 -3.50
C MET A 148 9.33 -0.94 -2.21
N PRO A 149 8.24 -0.81 -1.42
CA PRO A 149 8.00 -1.68 -0.27
C PRO A 149 7.94 -3.15 -0.65
N SER A 150 7.23 -3.51 -1.73
CA SER A 150 7.15 -4.90 -2.19
C SER A 150 8.52 -5.47 -2.57
N ALA A 151 9.37 -4.67 -3.22
CA ALA A 151 10.72 -5.08 -3.59
C ALA A 151 11.63 -5.25 -2.37
N MET A 152 11.57 -4.32 -1.41
CA MET A 152 12.31 -4.42 -0.14
C MET A 152 11.89 -5.66 0.66
N MET A 153 10.58 -5.90 0.77
CA MET A 153 10.00 -7.09 1.40
C MET A 153 10.49 -8.38 0.73
N GLY A 154 10.40 -8.45 -0.60
CA GLY A 154 10.88 -9.62 -1.36
C GLY A 154 12.36 -9.90 -1.15
N LYS A 155 13.20 -8.85 -1.15
CA LYS A 155 14.64 -8.96 -0.87
C LYS A 155 14.93 -9.47 0.55
N ALA A 156 14.27 -8.91 1.56
CA ALA A 156 14.46 -9.33 2.95
C ALA A 156 14.04 -10.80 3.15
N VAL A 157 12.86 -11.19 2.64
CA VAL A 157 12.37 -12.57 2.71
C VAL A 157 13.33 -13.53 2.01
N ALA A 158 13.77 -13.20 0.78
CA ALA A 158 14.70 -14.05 0.03
C ALA A 158 16.05 -14.23 0.75
N ALA A 159 16.58 -13.16 1.34
CA ALA A 159 17.84 -13.21 2.08
C ALA A 159 17.71 -14.05 3.37
N SER A 160 16.62 -13.86 4.13
CA SER A 160 16.29 -14.67 5.31
C SER A 160 16.19 -16.16 4.97
N ILE A 161 15.45 -16.51 3.92
CA ILE A 161 15.32 -17.90 3.45
C ILE A 161 16.69 -18.47 3.06
N CYS A 162 17.54 -17.70 2.37
CA CYS A 162 18.88 -18.15 2.01
C CYS A 162 19.75 -18.45 3.24
N ASP A 163 19.70 -17.61 4.28
CA ASP A 163 20.44 -17.83 5.51
C ASP A 163 19.93 -19.06 6.27
N MET A 164 18.62 -19.28 6.30
CA MET A 164 17.98 -20.46 6.89
C MET A 164 18.38 -21.75 6.16
N ILE A 165 18.31 -21.77 4.83
CA ILE A 165 18.68 -22.95 4.01
C ILE A 165 20.17 -23.28 4.17
N LYS A 166 21.03 -22.26 4.32
CA LYS A 166 22.48 -22.44 4.52
C LYS A 166 22.86 -22.79 5.96
N GLY A 167 21.88 -23.00 6.85
CA GLY A 167 22.11 -23.39 8.24
C GLY A 167 22.76 -22.31 9.10
N LYS A 168 22.73 -21.04 8.68
CA LYS A 168 23.29 -19.94 9.50
C LYS A 168 22.39 -19.61 10.70
N THR A 169 21.10 -19.87 10.58
CA THR A 169 20.05 -19.53 11.52
C THR A 169 18.84 -20.45 11.29
N ASN A 170 17.95 -20.57 12.28
CA ASN A 170 16.64 -21.21 12.11
C ASN A 170 15.48 -20.18 12.03
N GLU A 171 15.79 -18.89 12.15
CA GLU A 171 14.83 -17.78 12.15
C GLU A 171 15.20 -16.73 11.09
N PRO A 172 14.24 -15.92 10.60
CA PRO A 172 14.52 -14.86 9.63
C PRO A 172 15.54 -13.83 10.15
N THR A 173 16.54 -13.50 9.33
CA THR A 173 17.65 -12.58 9.68
C THR A 173 17.49 -11.18 9.12
N HIS A 174 16.62 -11.00 8.12
CA HIS A 174 16.40 -9.72 7.44
C HIS A 174 14.96 -9.26 7.62
N THR A 175 14.78 -7.96 7.82
CA THR A 175 13.48 -7.33 8.08
C THR A 175 13.15 -6.26 7.05
N ALA A 176 11.86 -6.08 6.79
CA ALA A 176 11.30 -5.10 5.87
C ALA A 176 9.94 -4.62 6.40
N SER A 177 9.94 -3.83 7.47
CA SER A 177 8.71 -3.24 8.03
C SER A 177 8.32 -1.94 7.34
N MET A 178 7.03 -1.79 7.04
CA MET A 178 6.48 -0.53 6.51
C MET A 178 6.56 0.63 7.51
N SER A 179 6.76 0.37 8.81
CA SER A 179 7.05 1.40 9.82
C SER A 179 8.52 1.85 9.86
N GLU A 180 9.39 1.21 9.08
CA GLU A 180 10.84 1.50 9.09
C GLU A 180 11.40 1.75 7.68
N MET A 181 10.53 1.84 6.67
CA MET A 181 10.92 2.15 5.30
C MET A 181 10.05 3.24 4.72
N GLY A 182 10.54 3.88 3.66
CA GLY A 182 9.79 4.86 2.90
C GLY A 182 9.08 4.25 1.69
N ALA A 183 8.19 5.03 1.10
CA ALA A 183 7.68 4.75 -0.23
C ALA A 183 7.80 6.00 -1.11
N ALA A 184 8.23 5.79 -2.35
CA ALA A 184 8.13 6.77 -3.42
C ALA A 184 6.96 6.41 -4.33
N CYS A 185 6.12 7.39 -4.65
CA CYS A 185 5.04 7.25 -5.63
C CYS A 185 5.16 8.37 -6.66
N VAL A 186 5.03 8.02 -7.94
CA VAL A 186 5.02 8.99 -9.03
C VAL A 186 3.81 8.72 -9.91
N ALA A 187 2.89 9.68 -9.92
CA ALA A 187 1.63 9.68 -10.65
C ALA A 187 1.70 10.66 -11.83
N SER A 188 1.66 10.14 -13.05
CA SER A 188 1.65 10.97 -14.26
C SER A 188 0.35 11.77 -14.37
N ALA A 189 0.47 13.08 -14.62
CA ALA A 189 -0.65 14.02 -14.78
C ALA A 189 -0.65 14.71 -16.16
N GLY A 190 0.21 14.24 -17.07
CA GLY A 190 0.36 14.77 -18.41
C GLY A 190 1.21 13.85 -19.28
N LYS A 191 1.35 14.22 -20.55
CA LYS A 191 2.12 13.49 -21.56
C LYS A 191 3.06 14.43 -22.31
N GLY A 192 4.13 13.87 -22.85
CA GLY A 192 5.09 14.57 -23.70
C GLY A 192 6.44 14.79 -23.03
N LEU A 193 7.51 14.73 -23.83
CA LEU A 193 8.87 14.72 -23.30
C LEU A 193 9.26 16.05 -22.65
N PHE A 194 8.77 17.19 -23.15
CA PHE A 194 9.17 18.52 -22.64
C PHE A 194 8.06 19.28 -21.91
N ASN A 195 6.83 18.76 -21.94
CA ASN A 195 5.64 19.39 -21.36
C ASN A 195 4.79 18.41 -20.54
N GLY A 196 5.29 17.20 -20.29
CA GLY A 196 4.67 16.27 -19.37
C GLY A 196 4.72 16.77 -17.93
N THR A 197 3.76 16.33 -17.13
CA THR A 197 3.72 16.60 -15.69
C THR A 197 3.50 15.31 -14.93
N ALA A 198 4.03 15.23 -13.72
CA ALA A 198 3.69 14.19 -12.76
C ALA A 198 3.75 14.75 -11.35
N ALA A 199 2.95 14.17 -10.46
CA ALA A 199 3.08 14.34 -9.02
C ALA A 199 4.01 13.24 -8.49
N ALA A 200 5.13 13.63 -7.89
CA ALA A 200 6.03 12.75 -7.18
C ALA A 200 5.91 13.01 -5.68
N MET A 201 5.84 11.94 -4.89
CA MET A 201 5.80 12.03 -3.44
C MET A 201 6.68 10.94 -2.83
N THR A 202 7.41 11.31 -1.79
CA THR A 202 8.06 10.38 -0.88
C THR A 202 7.39 10.49 0.48
N VAL A 203 7.28 9.36 1.18
CA VAL A 203 6.79 9.33 2.55
C VAL A 203 7.69 8.43 3.37
N TYR A 204 8.08 8.87 4.57
CA TYR A 204 8.91 8.08 5.47
C TYR A 204 8.54 8.30 6.93
N PRO A 205 8.38 7.23 7.74
CA PRO A 205 8.13 5.84 7.31
C PRO A 205 6.76 5.70 6.65
N ILE A 206 6.39 4.59 6.00
CA ILE A 206 5.08 4.42 5.32
C ILE A 206 3.92 4.32 6.31
N ILE A 207 4.14 3.66 7.44
CA ILE A 207 3.19 3.64 8.56
C ILE A 207 3.56 4.76 9.50
N PRO A 208 2.65 5.69 9.84
CA PRO A 208 2.95 6.77 10.76
C PRO A 208 3.45 6.23 12.11
N ASP A 209 4.53 6.82 12.61
CA ASP A 209 5.07 6.56 13.94
C ASP A 209 5.07 7.85 14.74
N PHE A 210 4.00 8.06 15.52
CA PHE A 210 3.83 9.25 16.35
C PHE A 210 4.67 9.23 17.63
N GLU A 211 5.17 8.05 18.05
CA GLU A 211 6.11 7.95 19.18
C GLU A 211 7.48 8.47 18.74
N LYS A 212 7.95 8.10 17.54
CA LYS A 212 9.23 8.52 16.99
C LYS A 212 9.21 9.90 16.34
N TYR A 213 8.11 10.26 15.67
CA TYR A 213 7.92 11.54 14.98
C TYR A 213 6.68 12.27 15.53
N PRO A 214 6.78 12.93 16.70
CA PRO A 214 5.66 13.62 17.31
C PRO A 214 4.99 14.64 16.37
N GLY A 215 3.66 14.65 16.36
CA GLY A 215 2.83 15.58 15.57
C GLY A 215 2.55 15.10 14.15
N THR A 216 3.57 14.73 13.37
CA THR A 216 3.42 14.36 11.95
C THR A 216 3.32 12.85 11.72
N GLY A 217 3.86 12.05 12.64
CA GLY A 217 4.07 10.61 12.45
C GLY A 217 5.05 10.26 11.33
N ARG A 218 5.75 11.27 10.77
CA ARG A 218 6.62 11.14 9.60
C ARG A 218 7.87 11.99 9.76
N ASP A 219 8.98 11.49 9.24
CA ASP A 219 10.20 12.28 9.05
C ASP A 219 10.00 13.28 7.92
N LEU A 220 10.13 14.57 8.23
CA LEU A 220 9.98 15.65 7.24
C LEU A 220 11.15 15.70 6.24
N ASN A 221 12.32 15.14 6.58
CA ASN A 221 13.44 15.06 5.63
C ASN A 221 13.22 13.96 4.58
N GLY A 222 12.49 12.90 4.96
CA GLY A 222 12.16 11.77 4.09
C GLY A 222 10.77 11.84 3.45
N THR A 223 10.01 12.90 3.73
CA THR A 223 8.62 13.07 3.28
C THR A 223 8.48 14.35 2.48
N THR A 224 8.44 14.24 1.16
CA THR A 224 8.32 15.39 0.25
C THR A 224 7.28 15.13 -0.84
N GLY A 225 6.81 16.21 -1.48
CA GLY A 225 5.86 16.14 -2.58
C GLY A 225 6.08 17.28 -3.56
N GLU A 226 6.19 16.95 -4.84
CA GLU A 226 6.45 17.91 -5.92
C GLU A 226 5.62 17.56 -7.15
N ILE A 227 5.23 18.59 -7.92
CA ILE A 227 4.57 18.43 -9.22
C ILE A 227 5.44 19.09 -10.27
N GLY A 228 5.74 18.39 -11.37
CA GLY A 228 6.43 19.01 -12.49
C GLY A 228 6.97 18.04 -13.53
N LEU A 229 7.76 18.59 -14.44
CA LEU A 229 8.40 17.84 -15.54
C LEU A 229 9.49 16.89 -15.04
N ALA A 230 10.23 17.28 -13.99
CA ALA A 230 11.26 16.42 -13.40
C ALA A 230 10.66 15.09 -12.91
N ALA A 231 9.54 15.15 -12.18
CA ALA A 231 8.80 13.96 -11.76
C ALA A 231 8.32 13.12 -12.97
N HIS A 232 7.91 13.76 -14.06
CA HIS A 232 7.51 13.06 -15.29
C HIS A 232 8.67 12.25 -15.88
N TRP A 233 9.87 12.83 -15.94
CA TRP A 233 11.07 12.13 -16.40
C TRP A 233 11.49 11.00 -15.45
N VAL A 234 11.43 11.23 -14.14
CA VAL A 234 11.70 10.20 -13.15
C VAL A 234 10.80 8.99 -13.38
N LYS A 235 9.49 9.19 -13.60
CA LYS A 235 8.57 8.09 -13.93
C LYS A 235 9.00 7.32 -15.17
N HIS A 236 9.39 8.03 -16.22
CA HIS A 236 9.81 7.43 -17.49
C HIS A 236 11.10 6.61 -17.34
N ILE A 237 12.10 7.14 -16.63
CA ILE A 237 13.35 6.44 -16.33
C ILE A 237 13.06 5.19 -15.48
N LEU A 238 12.26 5.31 -14.42
CA LEU A 238 11.90 4.19 -13.56
C LEU A 238 11.17 3.08 -14.33
N HIS A 239 10.30 3.43 -15.29
CA HIS A 239 9.66 2.45 -16.16
C HIS A 239 10.68 1.60 -16.92
N HIS A 240 11.62 2.26 -17.61
CA HIS A 240 12.63 1.55 -18.40
C HIS A 240 13.64 0.80 -17.52
N ALA A 241 14.06 1.39 -16.41
CA ALA A 241 14.97 0.77 -15.44
C ALA A 241 14.34 -0.48 -14.82
N PHE A 242 13.06 -0.43 -14.43
CA PHE A 242 12.35 -1.59 -13.90
C PHE A 242 12.26 -2.71 -14.94
N ILE A 243 11.88 -2.42 -16.18
CA ILE A 243 11.81 -3.45 -17.24
C ILE A 243 13.19 -4.02 -17.57
N TRP A 244 14.25 -3.20 -17.54
CA TRP A 244 15.63 -3.67 -17.71
C TRP A 244 16.01 -4.65 -16.60
N LYS A 245 15.70 -4.29 -15.36
CA LYS A 245 15.95 -5.10 -14.17
C LYS A 245 15.16 -6.40 -14.16
N ALA A 246 13.87 -6.35 -14.48
CA ALA A 246 12.99 -7.51 -14.57
C ALA A 246 13.45 -8.52 -15.65
N LYS A 247 14.12 -8.04 -16.70
CA LYS A 247 14.73 -8.88 -17.74
C LYS A 247 16.15 -9.36 -17.39
N LEU A 248 16.66 -9.07 -16.20
CA LEU A 248 18.00 -9.46 -15.71
C LEU A 248 19.13 -9.07 -16.66
N LYS A 249 18.97 -7.95 -17.37
CA LYS A 249 19.98 -7.48 -18.34
C LYS A 249 21.26 -7.00 -17.64
N PRO A 250 22.41 -6.93 -18.35
CA PRO A 250 23.68 -6.50 -17.75
C PRO A 250 23.54 -5.22 -16.90
N GLY A 251 24.16 -5.24 -15.71
CA GLY A 251 24.10 -4.13 -14.75
C GLY A 251 22.81 -4.01 -13.95
N TRP A 252 21.84 -4.95 -14.09
CA TRP A 252 20.56 -4.87 -13.36
C TRP A 252 20.70 -4.77 -11.84
N THR A 253 21.76 -5.35 -11.27
CA THR A 253 22.05 -5.33 -9.83
C THR A 253 22.42 -3.94 -9.31
N LEU A 254 22.84 -3.03 -10.20
CA LEU A 254 23.18 -1.64 -9.88
C LEU A 254 21.95 -0.74 -9.83
N ILE A 255 20.81 -1.19 -10.37
CA ILE A 255 19.56 -0.44 -10.35
C ILE A 255 18.96 -0.59 -8.95
N PRO A 256 18.81 0.51 -8.18
CA PRO A 256 18.25 0.46 -6.83
C PRO A 256 16.78 -0.01 -6.84
N GLU A 257 16.23 -0.28 -5.65
CA GLU A 257 14.77 -0.39 -5.51
C GLU A 257 14.11 0.98 -5.41
#